data_AF-A0A3M1ESG8-F1
#
_entry.id   AF-A0A3M1ESG8-F1
#
_cell.length_a   1.000
_cell.length_b   1.000
_cell.length_c   1.000
_cell.angle_alpha   90.00
_cell.angle_beta   90.00
_cell.angle_gamma   90.00
#
_symmetry.space_group_name_H-M   'P 1'
#
loop_
_entity.id
_entity.type
_entity.pdbx_description
1 polymer ?
#
loop_
_entity_poly.entity_id
_entity_poly.type
_entity_poly.pdbx_seq_one_letter_code
_entity_poly.pdbx_strand_id
1 'polypeptide(L)'
;MQSTPKSGENFWLWFLKIASGILILFILAIHLTVNHFTAPNGLLSHREVVAYFQNPLVLFMEGLFLLLLVVHSLLGLRGIILDLNPPESTRRLIDIIFLVIGTLVSLYGWWLLFAVRALTS
;
A
#
# COMPACT_ATOMS: atom_id res chain seq x y z
N MET A 1 -11.84 -14.02 -30.11
CA MET A 1 -11.74 -12.57 -29.83
C MET A 1 -10.31 -12.29 -29.41
N GLN A 2 -9.53 -11.56 -30.21
CA GLN A 2 -8.21 -11.08 -29.78
C GLN A 2 -8.44 -9.89 -28.85
N SER A 3 -7.95 -9.97 -27.61
CA SER A 3 -7.95 -8.83 -26.71
C SER A 3 -6.94 -7.82 -27.22
N THR A 4 -7.42 -6.68 -27.72
CA THR A 4 -6.55 -5.54 -27.98
C THR A 4 -5.91 -5.10 -26.65
N PRO A 5 -4.57 -4.92 -26.59
CA PRO A 5 -3.90 -4.44 -25.40
C PRO A 5 -4.50 -3.11 -24.95
N LYS A 6 -4.78 -2.97 -23.65
CA LYS A 6 -5.28 -1.72 -23.09
C LYS A 6 -4.24 -0.62 -23.30
N SER A 7 -4.61 0.42 -24.06
CA SER A 7 -3.73 1.55 -24.34
C SER A 7 -3.23 2.17 -23.04
N GLY A 8 -1.93 2.04 -22.75
CA GLY A 8 -1.28 2.62 -21.57
C GLY A 8 -1.06 1.69 -20.37
N GLU A 9 -1.41 0.41 -20.44
CA GLU A 9 -1.00 -0.60 -19.44
C GLU A 9 0.03 -1.56 -20.04
N ASN A 10 1.26 -1.54 -19.51
CA ASN A 10 2.31 -2.47 -19.93
C ASN A 10 2.32 -3.73 -19.04
N PHE A 11 3.01 -4.77 -19.50
CA PHE A 11 3.12 -6.04 -18.78
C PHE A 11 3.59 -5.87 -17.33
N TRP A 12 4.57 -5.00 -17.08
CA TRP A 12 5.14 -4.79 -15.75
C TRP A 12 4.17 -4.15 -14.77
N LEU A 13 3.42 -3.13 -15.20
CA LEU A 13 2.38 -2.50 -14.38
C LEU A 13 1.26 -3.48 -14.05
N TRP A 14 0.86 -4.29 -15.02
CA TRP A 14 -0.12 -5.36 -14.80
C TRP A 14 0.41 -6.42 -13.83
N PHE A 15 1.65 -6.89 -14.00
CA PHE A 15 2.26 -7.90 -13.14
C PHE A 15 2.40 -7.39 -11.70
N LEU A 16 2.90 -6.16 -11.51
CA LEU A 16 3.02 -5.53 -10.21
C LEU A 16 1.67 -5.45 -9.50
N LYS A 17 0.60 -5.10 -10.21
CA LYS A 17 -0.76 -5.03 -9.67
C LYS A 17 -1.25 -6.38 -9.14
N ILE A 18 -1.05 -7.46 -9.90
CA ILE A 18 -1.46 -8.82 -9.48
C ILE A 18 -0.59 -9.31 -8.33
N ALA A 19 0.74 -9.22 -8.47
CA ALA A 19 1.67 -9.68 -7.46
C ALA A 19 1.48 -8.94 -6.12
N SER A 20 1.30 -7.62 -6.15
CA SER A 20 1.05 -6.84 -4.95
C SER A 20 -0.29 -7.19 -4.30
N GLY A 21 -1.35 -7.45 -5.10
CA GLY A 21 -2.65 -7.86 -4.58
C GLY A 21 -2.58 -9.17 -3.81
N ILE A 22 -1.88 -10.18 -4.37
CA ILE A 22 -1.68 -11.47 -3.69
C ILE A 22 -0.90 -11.28 -2.39
N LEU A 23 0.21 -10.53 -2.42
CA LEU A 23 1.02 -10.27 -1.22
C LEU A 23 0.24 -9.52 -0.14
N ILE A 24 -0.57 -8.53 -0.54
CA ILE A 24 -1.46 -7.79 0.36
C ILE A 24 -2.41 -8.72 1.08
N LEU A 25 -3.00 -9.72 0.42
CA LEU A 25 -3.92 -10.64 1.08
C LEU A 25 -3.26 -11.37 2.26
N PHE A 26 -2.03 -11.86 2.07
CA PHE A 26 -1.29 -12.54 3.14
C PHE A 26 -0.90 -11.59 4.26
N ILE A 27 -0.35 -10.42 3.93
CA ILE A 27 0.13 -9.46 4.93
C ILE A 27 -1.04 -8.84 5.69
N LEU A 28 -2.14 -8.50 5.00
CA LEU A 28 -3.36 -8.00 5.63
C LEU A 28 -3.94 -9.01 6.61
N ALA A 29 -3.96 -10.30 6.29
CA ALA A 29 -4.43 -11.33 7.21
C ALA A 29 -3.59 -11.33 8.51
N ILE A 30 -2.26 -11.28 8.39
CA ILE A 30 -1.36 -11.19 9.54
C ILE A 30 -1.61 -9.90 10.33
N HIS A 31 -1.68 -8.75 9.65
CA HIS A 31 -1.94 -7.45 10.27
C HIS A 31 -3.23 -7.47 11.07
N LEU A 32 -4.33 -7.96 10.48
CA LEU A 32 -5.63 -8.04 11.14
C LEU A 32 -5.57 -8.99 12.34
N THR A 33 -5.02 -10.19 12.19
CA THR A 33 -4.89 -11.15 13.28
C THR A 33 -4.13 -10.57 14.46
N VAL A 34 -2.95 -9.98 14.22
CA VAL A 34 -2.11 -9.47 15.30
C VAL A 34 -2.66 -8.18 15.93
N ASN A 35 -3.19 -7.26 15.12
CA ASN A 35 -3.68 -6.00 15.66
C ASN A 35 -5.07 -6.12 16.30
N HIS A 36 -5.92 -7.05 15.85
CA HIS A 36 -7.32 -7.11 16.30
C HIS A 36 -7.71 -8.39 17.03
N PHE A 37 -6.97 -9.49 16.88
CA PHE A 37 -7.40 -10.79 17.42
C PHE A 37 -6.46 -11.42 18.46
N THR A 38 -5.20 -10.99 18.57
CA THR A 38 -4.26 -11.59 19.54
C THR A 38 -4.32 -10.96 20.94
N ALA A 39 -4.70 -9.69 21.05
CA ALA A 39 -4.89 -9.04 22.35
C ALA A 39 -6.38 -9.11 22.77
N PRO A 40 -6.70 -9.24 24.08
CA PRO A 40 -8.08 -9.38 24.56
C PRO A 40 -9.05 -8.30 24.05
N ASN A 41 -8.54 -7.10 23.74
CA ASN A 41 -9.29 -6.00 23.16
C ASN A 41 -8.71 -5.51 21.81
N GLY A 42 -7.70 -6.19 21.24
CA GLY A 42 -6.86 -5.64 20.16
C GLY A 42 -5.77 -4.67 20.66
N LEU A 43 -4.83 -4.29 19.79
CA LEU A 43 -3.79 -3.28 20.06
C LEU A 43 -4.41 -1.87 20.04
N LEU A 44 -5.16 -1.52 21.09
CA LEU A 44 -5.94 -0.27 21.14
C LEU A 44 -5.28 0.86 21.94
N SER A 45 -4.33 0.55 22.83
CA SER A 45 -3.65 1.59 23.61
C SER A 45 -2.36 2.07 22.97
N HIS A 46 -2.02 3.34 23.21
CA HIS A 46 -0.76 3.94 22.75
C HIS A 46 0.47 3.09 23.15
N ARG A 47 0.50 2.60 24.39
CA ARG A 47 1.62 1.78 24.90
C ARG A 47 1.78 0.48 24.12
N GLU A 48 0.66 -0.19 23.82
CA GLU A 48 0.66 -1.45 23.06
C GLU A 48 1.14 -1.24 21.62
N VAL A 49 0.73 -0.15 20.97
CA VAL A 49 1.21 0.22 19.62
C VAL A 49 2.70 0.53 19.64
N VAL A 50 3.19 1.31 20.61
CA VAL A 50 4.64 1.59 20.74
C VAL A 50 5.42 0.30 20.96
N ALA A 51 4.95 -0.60 21.84
CA ALA A 51 5.57 -1.89 22.09
C ALA A 51 5.58 -2.80 20.85
N TYR A 52 4.50 -2.78 20.06
CA TYR A 52 4.38 -3.51 18.80
C TYR A 52 5.48 -3.11 17.81
N PHE A 53 5.73 -1.81 17.64
CA PHE A 53 6.77 -1.28 16.74
C PHE A 53 8.22 -1.42 17.26
N GLN A 54 8.42 -1.85 18.51
CA GLN A 54 9.76 -2.21 18.99
C GLN A 54 10.28 -3.48 18.30
N ASN A 55 9.40 -4.39 17.88
CA ASN A 55 9.79 -5.57 17.12
C ASN A 55 10.23 -5.19 15.68
N PRO A 56 11.48 -5.45 15.28
CA PRO A 56 11.96 -5.08 13.95
C PRO A 56 11.25 -5.81 12.80
N LEU A 57 10.72 -7.03 13.04
CA LEU A 57 9.93 -7.76 12.04
C LEU A 57 8.60 -7.07 11.77
N VAL A 58 7.98 -6.50 12.81
CA VAL A 58 6.76 -5.70 12.67
C VAL A 58 7.03 -4.45 11.83
N LEU A 59 8.09 -3.71 12.15
CA LEU A 59 8.48 -2.52 11.39
C LEU A 59 8.68 -2.84 9.90
N PHE A 60 9.38 -3.94 9.60
CA PHE A 60 9.58 -4.39 8.23
C PHE A 60 8.27 -4.80 7.56
N MET A 61 7.43 -5.59 8.24
CA MET A 61 6.15 -6.07 7.72
C MET A 61 5.19 -4.91 7.41
N GLU A 62 5.00 -3.98 8.35
CA GLU A 62 4.13 -2.81 8.19
C GLU A 62 4.68 -1.84 7.12
N GLY A 63 6.00 -1.66 7.05
CA GLY A 63 6.64 -0.86 5.99
C GLY A 63 6.48 -1.46 4.59
N LEU A 64 6.65 -2.77 4.47
CA LEU A 64 6.37 -3.50 3.22
C LEU A 64 4.88 -3.43 2.87
N PHE A 65 4.00 -3.58 3.86
CA PHE A 65 2.56 -3.53 3.68
C PHE A 65 2.11 -2.16 3.15
N LEU A 66 2.62 -1.08 3.73
CA LEU A 66 2.40 0.29 3.28
C LEU A 66 2.74 0.46 1.80
N LEU A 67 3.96 0.06 1.40
CA LEU A 67 4.40 0.23 0.01
C LEU A 67 3.55 -0.58 -0.96
N LEU A 68 3.25 -1.83 -0.62
CA LEU A 68 2.41 -2.69 -1.45
C LEU A 68 1.00 -2.13 -1.59
N LEU A 69 0.37 -1.69 -0.49
CA LEU A 69 -0.97 -1.09 -0.50
C LEU A 69 -1.03 0.16 -1.37
N VAL A 70 -0.08 1.08 -1.20
CA VAL A 70 -0.02 2.32 -1.99
C VAL A 70 0.13 2.01 -3.48
N VAL A 71 1.10 1.16 -3.86
CA VAL A 71 1.32 0.76 -5.25
C VAL A 71 0.09 0.06 -5.83
N HIS A 72 -0.46 -0.92 -5.12
CA HIS A 72 -1.62 -1.68 -5.58
C HIS A 72 -2.84 -0.78 -5.80
N SER A 73 -3.13 0.09 -4.85
CA SER A 73 -4.31 0.96 -4.88
C SER A 73 -4.24 1.96 -6.03
N LEU A 74 -3.06 2.58 -6.24
CA LEU A 74 -2.87 3.55 -7.32
C LEU A 74 -2.86 2.89 -8.71
N LEU A 75 -2.21 1.72 -8.86
CA LEU A 75 -2.24 0.98 -10.12
C LEU A 75 -3.63 0.42 -10.43
N GLY A 76 -4.36 -0.04 -9.42
CA GLY A 76 -5.74 -0.50 -9.54
C GLY A 76 -6.66 0.63 -9.99
N LEU A 77 -6.61 1.78 -9.31
CA LEU A 77 -7.39 2.96 -9.66
C LEU A 77 -7.04 3.49 -11.06
N ARG A 78 -5.75 3.50 -11.41
CA ARG A 78 -5.30 3.85 -12.77
C ARG A 78 -5.90 2.92 -13.80
N GLY A 79 -5.94 1.62 -13.51
CA GLY A 79 -6.62 0.63 -14.31
C GLY A 79 -8.07 1.00 -14.58
N ILE A 80 -8.84 1.27 -13.53
CA ILE A 80 -10.27 1.68 -13.65
C ILE A 80 -10.41 2.93 -14.51
N ILE A 81 -9.56 3.95 -14.29
CA ILE A 81 -9.64 5.19 -15.08
C ILE A 81 -9.32 4.94 -16.56
N LEU A 82 -8.36 4.07 -16.88
CA LEU A 82 -8.05 3.71 -18.25
C LEU A 82 -9.21 2.96 -18.94
N ASP A 83 -10.10 2.28 -18.20
CA ASP A 83 -11.32 1.68 -18.77
C ASP A 83 -12.33 2.74 -19.26
N LEU A 84 -12.23 3.98 -18.74
CA LEU A 84 -13.05 5.11 -19.17
C LEU A 84 -12.53 5.80 -20.45
N ASN A 85 -11.42 5.30 -21.03
CA ASN A 85 -10.76 5.84 -22.23
C ASN A 85 -10.52 7.38 -22.22
N PRO A 86 -9.89 7.93 -21.18
CA PRO A 86 -9.63 9.37 -21.10
C PRO A 86 -8.63 9.86 -22.16
N PRO A 87 -8.66 11.16 -22.51
CA PRO A 87 -7.67 11.73 -23.42
C PRO A 87 -6.26 11.66 -22.81
N GLU A 88 -5.24 11.74 -23.67
CA GLU A 88 -3.84 11.55 -23.27
C GLU A 88 -3.37 12.58 -22.21
N SER A 89 -3.83 13.83 -22.30
CA SER A 89 -3.53 14.88 -21.33
C SER A 89 -4.00 14.51 -19.92
N THR A 90 -5.23 13.99 -19.81
CA THR A 90 -5.80 13.51 -18.55
C THR A 90 -5.04 12.31 -18.02
N ARG A 91 -4.65 11.36 -18.88
CA ARG A 91 -3.83 10.20 -18.48
C ARG A 91 -2.49 10.63 -17.87
N ARG A 92 -1.78 11.56 -18.53
CA ARG A 92 -0.50 12.10 -18.02
C ARG A 92 -0.68 12.83 -16.69
N LEU A 93 -1.73 13.62 -16.54
CA LEU A 93 -2.03 14.32 -15.29
C LEU A 93 -2.28 13.32 -14.14
N ILE A 94 -3.06 12.27 -14.39
CA ILE A 94 -3.33 11.21 -13.40
C ILE A 94 -2.03 10.51 -12.99
N ASP A 95 -1.17 10.16 -13.95
CA ASP A 95 0.11 9.50 -13.67
C ASP A 95 1.01 10.37 -12.77
N ILE A 96 1.06 11.69 -13.01
CA ILE A 96 1.79 12.64 -12.16
C ILE A 96 1.16 12.73 -10.77
N ILE A 97 -0.17 12.87 -10.69
CA ILE A 97 -0.87 12.97 -9.40
C ILE A 97 -0.64 11.71 -8.57
N PHE A 98 -0.75 10.52 -9.17
CA PHE A 98 -0.54 9.25 -8.47
C PHE A 98 0.91 9.10 -8.02
N LEU A 99 1.87 9.50 -8.85
CA LEU A 99 3.27 9.48 -8.45
C LEU A 99 3.53 10.39 -7.24
N VAL A 100 3.02 11.62 -7.27
CA VAL A 100 3.17 12.58 -6.17
C VAL A 100 2.49 12.07 -4.91
N ILE A 101 1.22 11.67 -4.99
CA ILE A 101 0.46 11.16 -3.83
C ILE A 101 1.14 9.91 -3.27
N GLY A 102 1.49 8.95 -4.12
CA GLY A 102 2.14 7.71 -3.69
C GLY A 102 3.48 7.97 -2.98
N THR A 103 4.26 8.93 -3.50
CA THR A 103 5.52 9.35 -2.87
C THR A 103 5.28 10.00 -1.52
N LEU A 104 4.38 10.98 -1.43
CA LEU A 104 4.09 11.70 -0.18
C LEU A 104 3.55 10.76 0.90
N VAL A 105 2.60 9.89 0.56
CA VAL A 105 2.02 8.91 1.50
C VAL A 105 3.08 7.91 1.96
N SER A 106 3.92 7.43 1.05
CA SER A 106 5.00 6.48 1.42
C SER A 106 6.02 7.13 2.34
N LEU A 107 6.50 8.34 2.01
CA LEU A 107 7.48 9.06 2.84
C LEU A 107 6.90 9.39 4.22
N TYR A 108 5.68 9.90 4.27
CA TYR A 108 5.01 10.20 5.53
C TYR A 108 4.78 8.94 6.37
N GLY A 109 4.31 7.85 5.75
CA GLY A 109 4.10 6.57 6.43
C GLY A 109 5.41 6.00 6.98
N TRP A 110 6.48 5.97 6.20
CA TRP A 110 7.80 5.54 6.67
C TRP A 110 8.32 6.41 7.81
N TRP A 111 8.21 7.73 7.69
CA TRP A 111 8.56 8.64 8.77
C TRP A 111 7.76 8.33 10.04
N LEU A 112 6.45 8.11 9.93
CA LEU A 112 5.58 7.80 11.06
C LEU A 112 5.96 6.47 11.73
N LEU A 113 6.28 5.43 10.95
CA LEU A 113 6.74 4.14 11.48
C LEU A 113 8.00 4.30 12.34
N PHE A 114 8.98 5.09 11.88
CA PHE A 114 10.19 5.37 12.65
C PHE A 114 9.93 6.30 13.83
N ALA A 115 9.04 7.30 13.68
CA ALA A 115 8.67 8.22 14.74
C ALA A 115 8.00 7.46 15.90
N VAL A 116 7.06 6.57 15.62
CA VAL A 116 6.40 5.72 16.63
C VAL A 116 7.39 4.78 17.30
N ARG A 117 8.28 4.16 16.53
CA ARG A 117 9.35 3.30 17.10
C ARG A 117 10.28 4.08 18.04
N ALA A 118 10.57 5.34 17.73
CA ALA A 118 11.45 6.20 18.53
C ALA A 118 10.80 6.67 19.85
N LEU A 119 9.47 6.53 20.00
CA LEU A 119 8.81 6.78 21.27
C LEU A 119 9.25 5.73 22.30
N THR A 120 9.66 6.19 23.48
CA THR A 120 9.89 5.32 24.63
C THR A 120 8.54 4.94 25.25
N SER A 121 8.38 3.66 25.59
CA SER A 121 7.18 3.07 26.20
C SER A 121 6.91 3.56 27.62
#